data_AF-A0A6N4STM2-F1
#
_entry.id   AF-A0A6N4STM2-F1
#
_cell.length_a   1.000
_cell.length_b   1.000
_cell.length_c   1.000
_cell.angle_alpha   90.00
_cell.angle_beta   90.00
_cell.angle_gamma   90.00
#
_symmetry.space_group_name_H-M   'P 1'
#
loop_
_entity.id
_entity.type
_entity.pdbx_description
1 polymer ?
#
loop_
_entity_poly.entity_id
_entity_poly.type
_entity_poly.pdbx_seq_one_letter_code
_entity_poly.pdbx_strand_id
1 'polypeptide(L)'
;MDKTLSYFVYSPPKSNSHGHGVRDKNVRRATQRLIDSFVSSFKATTDNRLQLTLSHDKNNELQKARNTIEKLNNFLGTAKREWDNAGFEKMENTMTWENENANILDLLDYIDKLKDDSFLPLSKYWISCFYHYGKSPEPYGHIMCSIESGRLFVRLHLIIPYPIDNDKCYELIYKFHKSLPFKLNGNHFRRLGPSKRGYGQWKLDEETQNRLNECLIKSKMK
;
A
#
# COMPACT_ATOMS: atom_id res chain seq x y z
N MET A 1 13.41 18.08 -5.78
CA MET A 1 13.75 17.70 -7.17
C MET A 1 13.94 18.98 -7.98
N ASP A 2 14.69 18.93 -9.08
CA ASP A 2 14.91 20.11 -9.93
C ASP A 2 13.64 20.40 -10.74
N LYS A 3 12.98 21.53 -10.49
CA LYS A 3 11.72 21.89 -11.15
C LYS A 3 11.89 22.28 -12.62
N THR A 4 13.12 22.40 -13.11
CA THR A 4 13.43 22.61 -14.54
C THR A 4 13.46 21.30 -15.34
N LEU A 5 13.49 20.15 -14.66
CA LEU A 5 13.56 18.83 -15.28
C LEU A 5 12.22 18.09 -15.24
N SER A 6 12.10 17.07 -16.10
CA SER A 6 10.96 16.16 -16.15
C SER A 6 11.31 14.81 -15.53
N TYR A 7 10.36 14.21 -14.82
CA TYR A 7 10.49 12.94 -14.11
C TYR A 7 9.33 12.00 -14.46
N PHE A 8 9.53 10.70 -14.27
CA PHE A 8 8.42 9.74 -14.29
C PHE A 8 7.63 9.82 -12.99
N VAL A 9 6.30 9.87 -13.11
CA VAL A 9 5.37 9.62 -11.99
C VAL A 9 4.43 8.47 -12.35
N TYR A 10 4.24 7.53 -11.42
CA TYR A 10 3.25 6.46 -11.50
C TYR A 10 1.99 6.87 -10.75
N SER A 11 0.88 7.03 -11.47
CA SER A 11 -0.41 7.45 -10.92
C SER A 11 -1.53 6.62 -11.55
N PRO A 12 -1.93 5.49 -10.93
CA PRO A 12 -3.04 4.68 -11.41
C PRO A 12 -4.36 5.48 -11.38
N PRO A 13 -5.30 5.23 -12.30
CA PRO A 13 -6.54 5.98 -12.40
C PRO A 13 -7.41 5.85 -11.14
N LYS A 14 -8.13 6.94 -10.79
CA LYS A 14 -9.00 7.03 -9.60
C LYS A 14 -10.10 5.96 -9.53
N SER A 15 -10.53 5.40 -10.68
CA SER A 15 -11.57 4.37 -10.74
C SER A 15 -11.14 3.03 -10.14
N ASN A 16 -9.86 2.83 -9.88
CA ASN A 16 -9.35 1.63 -9.21
C ASN A 16 -9.16 1.92 -7.71
N SER A 17 -10.28 2.18 -7.01
CA SER A 17 -10.29 2.71 -5.64
C SER A 17 -9.51 1.88 -4.64
N HIS A 18 -9.29 0.59 -4.89
CA HIS A 18 -8.52 -0.31 -4.01
C HIS A 18 -7.05 -0.46 -4.45
N GLY A 19 -6.65 0.11 -5.60
CA GLY A 19 -5.29 -0.01 -6.13
C GLY A 19 -5.01 -1.35 -6.78
N HIS A 20 -3.79 -1.87 -6.60
CA HIS A 20 -3.35 -3.14 -7.15
C HIS A 20 -3.75 -4.31 -6.25
N GLY A 21 -4.64 -5.18 -6.74
CA GLY A 21 -4.92 -6.45 -6.09
C GLY A 21 -3.74 -7.42 -6.21
N VAL A 22 -3.21 -7.88 -5.08
CA VAL A 22 -2.10 -8.83 -5.03
C VAL A 22 -2.66 -10.25 -5.03
N ARG A 23 -2.16 -11.10 -5.95
CA ARG A 23 -2.62 -12.49 -6.10
C ARG A 23 -1.90 -13.47 -5.18
N ASP A 24 -0.83 -13.05 -4.52
CA ASP A 24 -0.09 -13.90 -3.58
C ASP A 24 -1.01 -14.32 -2.43
N LYS A 25 -1.12 -15.63 -2.19
CA LYS A 25 -1.93 -16.19 -1.11
C LYS A 25 -1.34 -15.88 0.27
N ASN A 26 -0.03 -15.65 0.34
CA ASN A 26 0.65 -15.28 1.58
C ASN A 26 0.79 -13.75 1.65
N VAL A 27 -0.18 -13.12 2.31
CA VAL A 27 -0.24 -11.66 2.49
C VAL A 27 1.02 -11.12 3.17
N ARG A 28 1.51 -11.77 4.23
CA ARG A 28 2.72 -11.36 4.96
C ARG A 28 3.94 -11.29 4.03
N ARG A 29 4.19 -12.37 3.28
CA ARG A 29 5.31 -12.42 2.32
C ARG A 29 5.18 -11.33 1.25
N ALA A 30 3.98 -11.12 0.72
CA ALA A 30 3.76 -10.11 -0.30
C ALA A 30 3.98 -8.68 0.22
N THR A 31 3.51 -8.40 1.43
CA THR A 31 3.73 -7.11 2.09
C THR A 31 5.20 -6.86 2.38
N GLN A 32 5.93 -7.86 2.89
CA GLN A 32 7.38 -7.77 3.11
C GLN A 32 8.12 -7.46 1.80
N ARG A 33 7.84 -8.21 0.73
CA ARG A 33 8.44 -7.96 -0.60
C ARG A 33 8.20 -6.54 -1.12
N LEU A 34 7.01 -6.00 -0.90
CA LEU A 34 6.68 -4.63 -1.27
C LEU A 34 7.53 -3.63 -0.48
N ILE A 35 7.57 -3.75 0.85
CA ILE A 35 8.34 -2.85 1.71
C ILE A 35 9.84 -2.91 1.36
N ASP A 36 10.42 -4.11 1.24
CA ASP A 36 11.83 -4.30 0.90
C ASP A 36 12.20 -3.69 -0.47
N SER A 37 11.27 -3.78 -1.44
CA SER A 37 11.46 -3.17 -2.76
C SER A 37 11.60 -1.65 -2.68
N PHE A 38 10.80 -1.00 -1.83
CA PHE A 38 10.86 0.44 -1.61
C PHE A 38 12.08 0.83 -0.79
N VAL A 39 12.33 0.14 0.33
CA VAL A 39 13.48 0.42 1.21
C VAL A 39 14.80 0.32 0.44
N SER A 40 14.97 -0.72 -0.38
CA SER A 40 16.19 -0.93 -1.19
C SER A 40 16.37 0.07 -2.34
N SER A 41 15.36 0.89 -2.64
CA SER A 41 15.34 1.77 -3.81
C SER A 41 15.25 3.25 -3.45
N PHE A 42 14.59 3.58 -2.34
CA PHE A 42 14.36 4.95 -1.87
C PHE A 42 14.86 5.21 -0.45
N LYS A 43 15.59 4.26 0.14
CA LYS A 43 16.02 4.25 1.55
C LYS A 43 14.84 3.98 2.50
N ALA A 44 15.12 3.98 3.81
CA ALA A 44 14.15 3.65 4.85
C ALA A 44 12.91 4.56 4.82
N THR A 45 11.80 4.06 5.36
CA THR A 45 10.55 4.79 5.56
C THR A 45 10.76 6.00 6.46
N THR A 46 10.10 7.12 6.13
CA THR A 46 10.14 8.34 6.95
C THR A 46 9.13 8.31 8.09
N ASP A 47 8.01 7.63 7.86
CA ASP A 47 6.85 7.56 8.74
C ASP A 47 5.93 6.43 8.27
N ASN A 48 5.16 5.91 9.22
CA ASN A 48 4.06 5.00 8.95
C ASN A 48 2.89 5.27 9.90
N ARG A 49 1.68 4.99 9.40
CA ARG A 49 0.46 5.01 10.20
C ARG A 49 -0.35 3.77 9.91
N LEU A 50 -0.48 2.91 10.91
CA LEU A 50 -1.36 1.76 10.90
C LEU A 50 -2.75 2.19 11.33
N GLN A 51 -3.75 1.81 10.56
CA GLN A 51 -5.15 1.85 10.90
C GLN A 51 -5.69 0.42 10.81
N LEU A 52 -6.40 -0.01 11.85
CA LEU A 52 -7.05 -1.30 11.89
C LEU A 52 -8.51 -1.07 12.23
N THR A 53 -9.42 -1.64 11.45
CA THR A 53 -10.83 -1.81 11.79
C THR A 53 -11.13 -3.30 11.90
N LEU A 54 -11.73 -3.71 13.01
CA LEU A 54 -12.25 -5.06 13.22
C LEU A 54 -13.77 -5.00 13.15
N SER A 55 -14.37 -5.85 12.33
CA SER A 55 -15.82 -6.02 12.25
C SER A 55 -16.26 -7.33 12.91
N HIS A 56 -17.35 -7.32 13.68
CA HIS A 56 -17.85 -8.52 14.33
C HIS A 56 -19.38 -8.53 14.53
N ASP A 57 -19.95 -9.74 14.57
CA ASP A 57 -21.37 -9.98 14.86
C ASP A 57 -21.59 -10.15 16.38
N LYS A 58 -22.76 -9.76 16.90
CA LYS A 58 -23.17 -9.92 18.30
C LYS A 58 -23.53 -11.37 18.65
N ASN A 59 -23.91 -12.20 17.67
CA ASN A 59 -24.60 -13.46 17.97
C ASN A 59 -23.70 -14.71 18.02
N ASN A 60 -22.89 -14.99 16.99
CA ASN A 60 -22.17 -16.28 16.90
C ASN A 60 -20.67 -16.25 17.25
N GLU A 61 -20.05 -15.07 17.34
CA GLU A 61 -18.60 -14.94 17.56
C GLU A 61 -18.24 -13.99 18.72
N LEU A 62 -19.20 -13.65 19.60
CA LEU A 62 -19.03 -12.60 20.60
C LEU A 62 -17.83 -12.82 21.52
N GLN A 63 -17.61 -14.06 21.99
CA GLN A 63 -16.46 -14.35 22.86
C GLN A 63 -15.12 -14.22 22.11
N LYS A 64 -15.06 -14.67 20.85
CA LYS A 64 -13.87 -14.50 20.02
C LYS A 64 -13.60 -13.02 19.73
N ALA A 65 -14.65 -12.24 19.48
CA ALA A 65 -14.55 -10.79 19.30
C ALA A 65 -13.99 -10.11 20.55
N ARG A 66 -14.54 -10.40 21.74
CA ARG A 66 -14.03 -9.88 23.02
C ARG A 66 -12.56 -10.22 23.24
N ASN A 67 -12.18 -11.49 23.07
CA ASN A 67 -10.79 -11.94 23.21
C ASN A 67 -9.86 -11.23 22.20
N THR A 68 -10.34 -11.04 20.97
CA THR A 68 -9.60 -10.35 19.91
C THR A 68 -9.38 -8.89 20.27
N ILE A 69 -10.44 -8.19 20.69
CA ILE A 69 -10.40 -6.77 21.09
C ILE A 69 -9.44 -6.56 22.26
N GLU A 70 -9.52 -7.40 23.30
CA GLU A 70 -8.64 -7.31 24.46
C GLU A 70 -7.16 -7.43 24.07
N LYS A 71 -6.83 -8.45 23.29
CA LYS A 71 -5.46 -8.67 22.79
C LYS A 71 -4.99 -7.53 21.87
N LEU A 72 -5.85 -7.03 20.99
CA LEU A 72 -5.54 -5.86 20.16
C LEU A 72 -5.32 -4.61 20.99
N ASN A 73 -6.10 -4.38 22.05
CA ASN A 73 -5.87 -3.27 22.97
C ASN A 73 -4.52 -3.39 23.69
N ASN A 74 -4.12 -4.60 24.07
CA ASN A 74 -2.80 -4.84 24.67
C ASN A 74 -1.65 -4.57 23.68
N PHE A 75 -1.84 -4.82 22.38
CA PHE A 75 -0.82 -4.62 21.36
C PHE A 75 -0.77 -3.20 20.80
N LEU A 76 -1.92 -2.61 20.46
CA LEU A 76 -2.05 -1.33 19.77
C LEU A 76 -2.37 -0.16 20.71
N GLY A 77 -2.71 -0.45 21.97
CA GLY A 77 -3.33 0.51 22.89
C GLY A 77 -4.85 0.60 22.69
N THR A 78 -5.48 1.53 23.40
CA THR A 78 -6.95 1.69 23.39
C THR A 78 -7.47 2.04 22.00
N ALA A 79 -8.58 1.40 21.61
CA ALA A 79 -9.31 1.73 20.40
C ALA A 79 -9.69 3.23 20.37
N LYS A 80 -9.58 3.85 19.19
CA LYS A 80 -9.95 5.26 18.99
C LYS A 80 -11.43 5.46 18.74
N ARG A 81 -12.11 4.46 18.18
CA ARG A 81 -13.54 4.52 17.84
C ARG A 81 -14.19 3.16 18.04
N GLU A 82 -15.44 3.21 18.47
CA GLU A 82 -16.34 2.07 18.62
C GLU A 82 -17.68 2.45 17.98
N TRP A 83 -18.24 1.54 17.20
CA TRP A 83 -19.57 1.69 16.63
C TRP A 83 -20.40 0.45 16.91
N ASP A 84 -21.46 0.66 17.68
CA ASP A 84 -22.43 -0.36 18.04
C ASP A 84 -23.69 -0.24 17.19
N ASN A 85 -23.98 -1.28 16.40
CA ASN A 85 -25.25 -1.40 15.72
C ASN A 85 -26.32 -1.85 16.72
N ALA A 86 -27.27 -0.96 17.03
CA ALA A 86 -28.39 -1.22 17.93
C ALA A 86 -29.53 -2.04 17.30
N GLY A 87 -29.41 -2.46 16.04
CA GLY A 87 -30.35 -3.40 15.41
C GLY A 87 -31.18 -2.84 14.25
N PHE A 88 -30.71 -1.81 13.54
CA PHE A 88 -31.50 -1.19 12.47
C PHE A 88 -31.07 -1.56 11.03
N GLU A 89 -29.94 -2.23 10.81
CA GLU A 89 -29.51 -2.73 9.48
C GLU A 89 -28.58 -3.97 9.58
N LYS A 90 -28.31 -4.63 8.43
CA LYS A 90 -27.34 -5.75 8.23
C LYS A 90 -25.87 -5.42 8.55
N MET A 91 -25.58 -4.33 9.26
CA MET A 91 -24.22 -3.86 9.52
C MET A 91 -23.61 -4.55 10.76
N GLU A 92 -22.33 -4.93 10.68
CA GLU A 92 -21.57 -5.52 11.80
C GLU A 92 -21.08 -4.40 12.75
N ASN A 93 -20.87 -4.69 14.04
CA ASN A 93 -20.22 -3.71 14.93
C ASN A 93 -18.77 -3.54 14.52
N THR A 94 -18.19 -2.38 14.80
CA THR A 94 -16.79 -2.12 14.48
C THR A 94 -16.01 -1.46 15.60
N MET A 95 -14.73 -1.81 15.70
CA MET A 95 -13.74 -1.12 16.52
C MET A 95 -12.56 -0.70 15.66
N THR A 96 -12.06 0.53 15.86
CA THR A 96 -10.94 1.08 15.09
C THR A 96 -9.78 1.49 15.98
N TRP A 97 -8.57 1.10 15.58
CA TRP A 97 -7.30 1.54 16.16
C TRP A 97 -6.51 2.36 15.14
N GLU A 98 -5.71 3.29 15.64
CA GLU A 98 -4.66 3.93 14.86
C GLU A 98 -3.36 3.94 15.69
N ASN A 99 -2.26 3.53 15.08
CA ASN A 99 -0.98 3.40 15.76
C ASN A 99 0.17 3.87 14.84
N GLU A 100 1.09 4.64 15.38
CA GLU A 100 2.26 5.20 14.66
C GLU A 100 3.55 4.42 14.94
N ASN A 101 3.54 3.56 15.97
CA ASN A 101 4.70 2.78 16.41
C ASN A 101 4.70 1.33 15.88
N ALA A 102 3.58 0.87 15.33
CA ALA A 102 3.42 -0.45 14.73
C ALA A 102 3.05 -0.32 13.25
N ASN A 103 3.52 -1.27 12.46
CA ASN A 103 3.16 -1.42 11.06
C ASN A 103 2.34 -2.71 10.83
N ILE A 104 2.00 -2.96 9.57
CA ILE A 104 1.17 -4.11 9.21
C ILE A 104 1.87 -5.46 9.45
N LEU A 105 3.20 -5.53 9.32
CA LEU A 105 3.97 -6.75 9.57
C LEU A 105 4.00 -7.07 11.06
N ASP A 106 4.16 -6.05 11.92
CA ASP A 106 4.12 -6.25 13.38
C ASP A 106 2.76 -6.82 13.81
N LEU A 107 1.67 -6.30 13.24
CA LEU A 107 0.31 -6.82 13.49
C LEU A 107 0.15 -8.24 12.97
N LEU A 108 0.59 -8.55 11.76
CA LEU A 108 0.50 -9.90 11.21
C LEU A 108 1.32 -10.90 12.03
N ASP A 109 2.51 -10.52 12.50
CA ASP A 109 3.36 -11.34 13.36
C ASP A 109 2.70 -11.56 14.73
N TYR A 110 2.04 -10.53 15.28
CA TYR A 110 1.28 -10.64 16.52
C TYR A 110 0.10 -11.61 16.37
N ILE A 111 -0.70 -11.48 15.30
CA ILE A 111 -1.83 -12.38 15.01
C ILE A 111 -1.33 -13.82 14.77
N ASP A 112 -0.24 -14.00 14.03
CA ASP A 112 0.33 -15.32 13.75
C ASP A 112 0.84 -16.03 15.02
N LYS A 113 1.42 -15.29 15.99
CA LYS A 113 1.86 -15.85 17.29
C LYS A 113 0.69 -16.32 18.15
N LEU A 114 -0.48 -15.71 17.96
CA LEU A 114 -1.69 -15.98 18.74
C LEU A 114 -2.58 -17.06 18.12
N LYS A 115 -2.11 -17.78 17.08
CA LYS A 115 -2.85 -18.83 16.35
C LYS A 115 -3.40 -19.91 17.28
N ASP A 116 -4.56 -19.59 17.82
CA ASP A 116 -5.46 -20.39 18.58
C ASP A 116 -6.88 -19.96 18.15
N ASP A 117 -7.85 -20.86 18.26
CA ASP A 117 -9.23 -20.66 17.78
C ASP A 117 -9.98 -19.55 18.53
N SER A 118 -9.33 -18.92 19.50
CA SER A 118 -9.79 -17.78 20.29
C SER A 118 -9.76 -16.42 19.56
N PHE A 119 -9.17 -16.35 18.35
CA PHE A 119 -9.08 -15.11 17.55
C PHE A 119 -10.08 -15.08 16.38
N LEU A 120 -10.56 -13.88 16.04
CA LEU A 120 -11.32 -13.69 14.80
C LEU A 120 -10.41 -13.89 13.57
N PRO A 121 -10.92 -14.46 12.47
CA PRO A 121 -10.14 -14.67 11.25
C PRO A 121 -9.86 -13.34 10.53
N LEU A 122 -8.74 -13.25 9.80
CA LEU A 122 -8.34 -12.06 9.03
C LEU A 122 -9.41 -11.51 8.06
N SER A 123 -10.40 -12.33 7.68
CA SER A 123 -11.54 -11.88 6.88
C SER A 123 -12.42 -10.85 7.59
N LYS A 124 -12.35 -10.75 8.92
CA LYS A 124 -13.05 -9.77 9.76
C LYS A 124 -12.28 -8.45 9.93
N TYR A 125 -11.10 -8.32 9.32
CA TYR A 125 -10.21 -7.19 9.51
C TYR A 125 -10.18 -6.35 8.23
N TRP A 126 -10.23 -5.03 8.42
CA TRP A 126 -9.81 -4.05 7.43
C TRP A 126 -8.58 -3.33 7.97
N ILE A 127 -7.42 -3.67 7.44
CA ILE A 127 -6.14 -3.11 7.86
C ILE A 127 -5.65 -2.16 6.78
N SER A 128 -5.17 -0.98 7.14
CA SER A 128 -4.53 -0.03 6.24
C SER A 128 -3.24 0.47 6.87
N CYS A 129 -2.12 0.40 6.17
CA CYS A 129 -0.87 0.99 6.63
C CYS A 129 -0.28 1.87 5.52
N PHE A 130 -0.05 3.13 5.86
CA PHE A 130 0.57 4.12 4.99
C PHE A 130 2.06 4.14 5.25
N TYR A 131 2.87 4.21 4.19
CA TYR A 131 4.31 4.37 4.27
C TYR A 131 4.74 5.47 3.30
N HIS A 132 5.57 6.38 3.77
CA HIS A 132 6.18 7.39 2.90
C HIS A 132 7.69 7.16 2.77
N TYR A 133 8.18 7.44 1.56
CA TYR A 133 9.58 7.29 1.19
C TYR A 133 10.06 8.60 0.56
N GLY A 134 11.18 9.13 1.03
CA GLY A 134 11.81 10.33 0.47
C GLY A 134 12.17 11.37 1.54
N LYS A 135 12.22 12.64 1.15
CA LYS A 135 12.47 13.77 2.07
C LYS A 135 11.26 14.68 2.08
N SER A 136 10.84 15.13 3.25
CA SER A 136 9.86 16.23 3.34
C SER A 136 10.43 17.48 2.66
N PRO A 137 9.67 18.23 1.84
CA PRO A 137 8.23 18.07 1.55
C PRO A 137 7.90 17.24 0.28
N GLU A 138 8.88 16.67 -0.42
CA GLU A 138 8.70 15.98 -1.70
C GLU A 138 8.98 14.46 -1.57
N PRO A 139 7.97 13.64 -1.17
CA PRO A 139 8.15 12.20 -1.10
C PRO A 139 8.39 11.61 -2.50
N TYR A 140 9.40 10.75 -2.62
CA TYR A 140 9.65 9.95 -3.83
C TYR A 140 8.60 8.86 -4.01
N GLY A 141 7.91 8.46 -2.95
CA GLY A 141 6.79 7.54 -3.08
C GLY A 141 5.93 7.49 -1.83
N HIS A 142 4.68 7.10 -2.02
CA HIS A 142 3.83 6.65 -0.93
C HIS A 142 3.16 5.34 -1.34
N ILE A 143 3.11 4.41 -0.39
CA ILE A 143 2.36 3.16 -0.53
C ILE A 143 1.33 3.09 0.59
N MET A 144 0.13 2.68 0.23
CA MET A 144 -0.91 2.27 1.17
C MET A 144 -1.14 0.78 0.98
N CYS A 145 -0.77 -0.01 1.98
CA CYS A 145 -1.05 -1.43 2.02
C CYS A 145 -2.38 -1.63 2.73
N SER A 146 -3.36 -2.25 2.07
CA SER A 146 -4.67 -2.54 2.65
C SER A 146 -4.91 -4.05 2.65
N ILE A 147 -5.29 -4.62 3.79
CA ILE A 147 -5.78 -6.00 3.86
C ILE A 147 -7.29 -5.94 4.07
N GLU A 148 -8.01 -6.50 3.11
CA GLU A 148 -9.48 -6.53 3.10
C GLU A 148 -9.92 -7.95 2.76
N SER A 149 -10.78 -8.54 3.61
CA SER A 149 -11.26 -9.92 3.44
C SER A 149 -10.10 -10.93 3.26
N GLY A 150 -8.99 -10.72 3.96
CA GLY A 150 -7.78 -11.55 3.88
C GLY A 150 -6.96 -11.40 2.59
N ARG A 151 -7.25 -10.41 1.74
CA ARG A 151 -6.51 -10.12 0.50
C ARG A 151 -5.74 -8.82 0.62
N LEU A 152 -4.54 -8.78 0.04
CA LEU A 152 -3.71 -7.58 0.00
C LEU A 152 -4.03 -6.74 -1.24
N PHE A 153 -4.24 -5.45 -0.99
CA PHE A 153 -4.41 -4.40 -1.97
C PHE A 153 -3.38 -3.31 -1.74
N VAL A 154 -2.81 -2.78 -2.82
CA VAL A 154 -1.72 -1.79 -2.74
C VAL A 154 -2.06 -0.57 -3.57
N ARG A 155 -2.25 0.58 -2.91
CA ARG A 155 -2.27 1.87 -3.61
C ARG A 155 -0.85 2.40 -3.65
N LEU A 156 -0.42 2.77 -4.84
CA LEU A 156 0.95 3.16 -5.12
C LEU A 156 0.98 4.49 -5.85
N HIS A 157 1.78 5.41 -5.32
CA HIS A 157 2.25 6.58 -6.05
C HIS A 157 3.77 6.64 -5.97
N LEU A 158 4.40 6.88 -7.11
CA LEU A 158 5.85 6.78 -7.26
C LEU A 158 6.35 7.93 -8.11
N ILE A 159 7.31 8.70 -7.63
CA ILE A 159 8.08 9.65 -8.42
C ILE A 159 9.51 9.11 -8.52
N ILE A 160 9.96 8.86 -9.74
CA ILE A 160 11.30 8.33 -9.98
C ILE A 160 12.31 9.48 -9.82
N PRO A 161 13.32 9.37 -8.95
CA PRO A 161 14.19 10.49 -8.55
C PRO A 161 15.28 10.83 -9.59
N TYR A 162 15.13 10.34 -10.82
CA TYR A 162 16.03 10.58 -11.94
C TYR A 162 15.24 11.25 -13.07
N PRO A 163 15.84 12.23 -13.77
CA PRO A 163 15.23 12.83 -14.94
C PRO A 163 14.82 11.77 -15.96
N ILE A 164 13.75 12.03 -16.70
CA ILE A 164 13.14 11.08 -17.64
C ILE A 164 14.09 10.68 -18.78
N ASP A 165 15.02 11.58 -19.13
CA ASP A 165 16.03 11.35 -20.16
C ASP A 165 17.25 10.56 -19.64
N ASN A 166 17.29 10.24 -18.33
CA ASN A 166 18.36 9.48 -17.71
C ASN A 166 18.03 7.99 -17.65
N ASP A 167 18.87 7.13 -18.24
CA ASP A 167 18.68 5.67 -18.30
C ASP A 167 18.42 5.00 -16.94
N LYS A 168 18.98 5.56 -15.85
CA LYS A 168 18.75 5.08 -14.47
C LYS A 168 17.28 5.05 -14.08
N CYS A 169 16.43 5.90 -14.68
CA CYS A 169 15.00 5.89 -14.39
C CYS A 169 14.33 4.61 -14.93
N TYR A 170 14.72 4.15 -16.13
CA TYR A 170 14.21 2.92 -16.73
C TYR A 170 14.73 1.69 -15.97
N GLU A 171 16.00 1.67 -15.59
CA GLU A 171 16.57 0.61 -14.74
C GLU A 171 15.81 0.45 -13.43
N LEU A 172 15.49 1.57 -12.77
CA LEU A 172 14.73 1.57 -11.53
C LEU A 172 13.29 1.07 -11.74
N ILE A 173 12.61 1.54 -12.79
CA ILE A 173 11.26 1.09 -13.14
C ILE A 173 11.25 -0.42 -13.41
N TYR A 174 12.24 -0.93 -14.14
CA TYR A 174 12.39 -2.36 -14.40
C TYR A 174 12.61 -3.17 -13.10
N LYS A 175 13.49 -2.69 -12.22
CA LYS A 175 13.74 -3.29 -10.90
C LYS A 175 12.43 -3.41 -10.12
N PHE A 176 11.65 -2.33 -10.04
CA PHE A 176 10.34 -2.32 -9.38
C PHE A 176 9.37 -3.30 -10.03
N HIS A 177 9.24 -3.27 -11.36
CA HIS A 177 8.32 -4.16 -12.05
C HIS A 177 8.58 -5.64 -11.75
N LYS A 178 9.85 -6.01 -11.54
CA LYS A 178 10.25 -7.38 -11.19
C LYS A 178 10.07 -7.71 -9.71
N SER A 179 10.36 -6.77 -8.82
CA SER A 179 10.39 -7.04 -7.38
C SER A 179 9.00 -7.01 -6.74
N LEU A 180 8.11 -6.15 -7.24
CA LEU A 180 6.77 -5.94 -6.71
C LEU A 180 5.89 -7.19 -6.81
N PRO A 181 4.95 -7.40 -5.87
CA PRO A 181 4.02 -8.53 -5.91
C PRO A 181 2.86 -8.33 -6.92
N PHE A 182 2.97 -7.34 -7.81
CA PHE A 182 2.02 -7.03 -8.87
C PHE A 182 2.74 -6.35 -10.04
N LYS A 183 2.10 -6.34 -11.21
CA LYS A 183 2.66 -5.72 -12.42
C LYS A 183 2.31 -4.24 -12.51
N LEU A 184 3.32 -3.42 -12.83
CA LEU A 184 3.12 -2.03 -13.21
C LEU A 184 2.56 -1.95 -14.65
N ASN A 185 1.62 -1.05 -14.86
CA ASN A 185 1.06 -0.75 -16.19
C ASN A 185 1.70 0.53 -16.75
N GLY A 186 2.32 0.44 -17.94
CA GLY A 186 2.93 1.57 -18.64
C GLY A 186 1.98 2.76 -18.84
N ASN A 187 0.69 2.50 -19.01
CA ASN A 187 -0.34 3.53 -19.23
C ASN A 187 -0.62 4.40 -17.99
N HIS A 188 -0.17 3.96 -16.82
CA HIS A 188 -0.31 4.71 -15.55
C HIS A 188 0.89 5.61 -15.28
N PHE A 189 1.95 5.53 -16.09
CA PHE A 189 3.03 6.49 -16.02
C PHE A 189 2.66 7.81 -16.71
N ARG A 190 3.16 8.89 -16.14
CA ARG A 190 3.01 10.27 -16.62
C ARG A 190 4.36 10.98 -16.51
N ARG A 191 4.50 12.06 -17.27
CA ARG A 191 5.59 13.02 -17.10
C ARG A 191 5.19 14.00 -16.00
N LEU A 192 6.07 14.23 -15.04
CA LEU A 192 5.95 15.27 -14.00
C LEU A 192 7.08 16.29 -14.23
N GLY A 193 6.75 17.55 -14.49
CA GLY A 193 7.77 18.55 -14.79
C GLY A 193 7.21 19.93 -15.14
N PRO A 194 8.05 20.83 -15.69
CA PRO A 194 7.60 22.12 -16.21
C PRO A 194 6.85 21.95 -17.55
N SER A 195 5.72 22.64 -17.68
CA SER A 195 4.91 22.72 -18.89
C SER A 195 4.60 24.18 -19.25
N LYS A 196 4.04 24.42 -20.45
CA LYS A 196 3.57 25.75 -20.87
C LYS A 196 2.57 26.39 -19.90
N ARG A 197 1.89 25.59 -19.05
CA ARG A 197 0.89 26.04 -18.07
C ARG A 197 1.42 25.99 -16.61
N GLY A 198 2.72 25.85 -16.41
CA GLY A 198 3.35 25.69 -15.11
C GLY A 198 3.79 24.25 -14.83
N TYR A 199 4.08 23.93 -13.57
CA TYR A 199 4.56 22.60 -13.15
C TYR A 199 3.38 21.63 -12.96
N GLY A 200 3.41 20.45 -13.58
CA GLY A 200 2.27 19.53 -13.53
C GLY A 200 2.54 18.13 -14.07
N GLN A 201 1.46 17.35 -14.24
CA GLN A 201 1.50 16.00 -14.77
C GLN A 201 0.79 15.90 -16.12
N TRP A 202 1.40 15.22 -17.11
CA TRP A 202 0.77 14.97 -18.40
C TRP A 202 1.19 13.63 -19.00
N LYS A 203 0.52 13.22 -20.09
CA LYS A 203 0.83 11.96 -20.78
C LYS A 203 2.25 11.97 -21.32
N LEU A 204 2.86 10.79 -21.35
CA LEU A 204 4.13 10.59 -22.04
C LEU A 204 3.93 10.78 -23.55
N ASP A 205 4.95 11.33 -24.21
CA ASP A 205 5.06 11.27 -25.67
C ASP A 205 5.25 9.83 -26.14
N GLU A 206 5.01 9.59 -27.43
CA GLU A 206 4.98 8.24 -28.01
C GLU A 206 6.33 7.52 -27.88
N GLU A 207 7.44 8.22 -28.13
CA GLU A 207 8.79 7.67 -28.00
C GLU A 207 9.08 7.22 -26.56
N THR A 208 8.85 8.10 -25.59
CA THR A 208 9.05 7.80 -24.16
C THR A 208 8.14 6.66 -23.70
N GLN A 209 6.89 6.64 -24.16
CA GLN A 209 5.92 5.59 -23.84
C GLN A 209 6.34 4.23 -24.41
N ASN A 210 6.84 4.20 -25.66
CA ASN A 210 7.32 2.98 -26.30
C ASN A 210 8.54 2.42 -25.57
N ARG A 211 9.52 3.28 -25.27
CA ARG A 211 10.71 2.90 -24.50
C ARG A 211 10.37 2.37 -23.11
N LEU A 212 9.42 3.00 -22.42
CA LEU A 212 8.91 2.52 -21.14
C LEU A 212 8.23 1.14 -21.29
N ASN A 213 7.40 0.96 -22.31
CA ASN A 213 6.70 -0.30 -22.54
C ASN A 213 7.67 -1.43 -22.87
N GLU A 214 8.71 -1.18 -23.66
CA GLU A 214 9.79 -2.15 -23.92
C GLU A 214 10.51 -2.55 -22.62
N CYS A 215 10.83 -1.58 -21.77
CA CYS A 215 11.41 -1.80 -20.45
C CYS A 215 10.52 -2.72 -19.59
N LEU A 216 9.20 -2.51 -19.60
CA LEU A 216 8.24 -3.36 -18.88
C LEU A 216 8.00 -4.72 -19.54
N ILE A 217 8.11 -4.84 -20.87
CA ILE A 217 7.92 -6.10 -21.63
C ILE A 217 9.14 -7.01 -21.55
N LYS A 218 10.37 -6.47 -21.59
CA LYS A 218 11.62 -7.27 -21.43
C LYS A 218 11.64 -8.08 -20.12
N SER A 219 10.84 -7.68 -19.13
CA SER A 219 10.61 -8.46 -17.91
C SER A 219 9.87 -9.79 -18.10
N LYS A 220 9.16 -9.98 -19.23
CA LYS A 220 8.36 -11.18 -19.53
C LYS A 220 9.17 -12.34 -20.13
N MET A 221 10.42 -12.12 -20.55
CA MET A 221 11.21 -13.09 -21.32
C MET A 221 12.30 -13.79 -20.49
N LYS A 222 12.22 -13.76 -19.16
CA LYS A 222 13.11 -14.53 -18.27
C LYS A 222 12.31 -15.27 -17.23
#